data_AF-A0AAV2VQ22-F1
#
_entry.id   AF-A0AAV2VQ22-F1
#
_cell.length_a   1.000
_cell.length_b   1.000
_cell.length_c   1.000
_cell.angle_alpha   90.00
_cell.angle_beta   90.00
_cell.angle_gamma   90.00
#
_symmetry.space_group_name_H-M   'P 1'
#
loop_
_entity.id
_entity.type
_entity.pdbx_description
1 polymer ?
#
loop_
_entity_poly.entity_id
_entity_poly.type
_entity_poly.pdbx_seq_one_letter_code
_entity_poly.pdbx_strand_id
1 'polypeptide(L)'
;MSGKKVVFAESPITASNIHRASGMDAMATYGHLFDYEYINNKIGLVAKNPVLVERIALQNTPSQTLILATDNDAQGELIAQHIQALTPRAIHHRVHIKELTKDGIESAISRPTKVNHQLANEGAYVRLLNLKLRKLEPRGILTTTSVTIAKSIETRGRLNQLNNFTISHNGQEYFTRFPSELEKHVKGVTPPLPAITRNITMLAAFQDITNVHAALQELYQTRRLSYIRTDSAVLPSSNLLYDEHISEEGLKSAHYAIYNLTPYSSDLERYVYKINESAVSSNYHALTVKTSLGNVIALDEPMPNCILRPSSELMLHLSLDDDSFASTISSAAQRYERLFYKGRGLDESLVAGVRAKARKLVPEVYEKGIKHVLKTDNPITTEHVREQRQALEKVAKNKEVETCFSKDSDINHFMGY
;
A
#
# COMPACT_ATOMS: atom_id res chain seq x y z
N MET A 1 36.25 14.95 9.93
CA MET A 1 35.05 15.65 9.41
C MET A 1 33.84 14.79 9.75
N SER A 2 32.90 15.33 10.54
CA SER A 2 31.64 14.63 10.85
C SER A 2 30.92 14.34 9.53
N GLY A 3 30.64 13.07 9.25
CA GLY A 3 29.85 12.69 8.08
C GLY A 3 28.52 13.42 8.04
N LYS A 4 28.10 13.85 6.85
CA LYS A 4 26.80 14.47 6.66
C LYS A 4 25.72 13.41 6.85
N LYS A 5 24.65 13.75 7.56
CA LYS A 5 23.45 12.89 7.66
C LYS A 5 22.48 13.32 6.56
N VAL A 6 22.02 12.37 5.76
CA VAL A 6 21.00 12.60 4.73
C VAL A 6 19.85 11.64 4.95
N VAL A 7 18.63 12.16 4.94
CA VAL A 7 17.40 11.37 5.06
C VAL A 7 16.80 11.15 3.67
N PHE A 8 16.48 9.92 3.33
CA PHE A 8 15.75 9.58 2.12
C PHE A 8 14.29 9.26 2.44
N ALA A 9 13.36 9.92 1.77
CA ALA A 9 11.94 9.65 1.84
C ALA A 9 11.38 9.36 0.43
N GLU A 10 10.16 8.82 0.34
CA GLU A 10 9.56 8.53 -0.98
C GLU A 10 9.03 9.79 -1.68
N SER A 11 8.35 10.66 -0.93
CA SER A 11 7.70 11.85 -1.49
C SER A 11 8.41 13.16 -1.09
N PRO A 12 8.36 14.20 -1.94
CA PRO A 12 8.88 15.53 -1.60
C PRO A 12 8.26 16.13 -0.34
N ILE A 13 6.97 15.90 -0.13
CA ILE A 13 6.25 16.43 1.04
C ILE A 13 6.74 15.75 2.32
N THR A 14 6.96 14.44 2.30
CA THR A 14 7.55 13.70 3.42
C THR A 14 8.96 14.21 3.72
N ALA A 15 9.81 14.36 2.69
CA ALA A 15 11.16 14.91 2.84
C ALA A 15 11.14 16.33 3.45
N SER A 16 10.24 17.19 2.97
CA SER A 16 10.06 18.56 3.50
C SER A 16 9.61 18.56 4.97
N ASN A 17 8.69 17.68 5.36
CA ASN A 17 8.26 17.54 6.76
C ASN A 17 9.43 17.07 7.65
N ILE A 18 10.22 16.10 7.19
CA ILE A 18 11.42 15.62 7.92
C ILE A 18 12.43 16.74 8.08
N HIS A 19 12.74 17.48 7.02
CA HIS A 19 13.67 18.59 7.07
C HIS A 19 13.23 19.66 8.08
N ARG A 20 11.94 20.06 8.02
CA ARG A 20 11.38 21.06 8.96
C ARG A 20 11.40 20.59 10.42
N ALA A 21 11.15 19.31 10.67
CA ALA A 21 11.10 18.77 12.03
C ALA A 21 12.49 18.54 12.63
N SER A 22 13.41 17.97 11.85
CA SER A 22 14.72 17.48 12.34
C SER A 22 15.90 18.40 12.03
N GLY A 23 15.74 19.35 11.09
CA GLY A 23 16.84 20.16 10.55
C GLY A 23 17.82 19.38 9.66
N MET A 24 17.60 18.09 9.43
CA MET A 24 18.47 17.26 8.58
C MET A 24 18.21 17.51 7.10
N ASP A 25 19.23 17.30 6.27
CA ASP A 25 19.06 17.28 4.81
C ASP A 25 18.19 16.08 4.42
N ALA A 26 17.11 16.35 3.68
CA ALA A 26 16.16 15.33 3.26
C ALA A 26 15.98 15.34 1.74
N MET A 27 15.97 14.15 1.14
CA MET A 27 15.83 13.93 -0.30
C MET A 27 14.67 12.97 -0.59
N ALA A 28 13.89 13.28 -1.62
CA ALA A 28 12.84 12.39 -2.11
C ALA A 28 13.39 11.44 -3.19
N THR A 29 12.92 10.20 -3.18
CA THR A 29 13.19 9.21 -4.24
C THR A 29 12.20 9.29 -5.40
N TYR A 30 11.06 9.97 -5.21
CA TYR A 30 9.96 10.06 -6.18
C TYR A 30 9.40 8.67 -6.54
N GLY A 31 9.40 7.77 -5.55
CA GLY A 31 9.01 6.37 -5.70
C GLY A 31 10.20 5.46 -6.04
N HIS A 32 9.96 4.43 -6.84
CA HIS A 32 10.98 3.44 -7.15
C HIS A 32 12.15 4.01 -7.95
N LEU A 33 13.37 3.73 -7.50
CA LEU A 33 14.62 4.08 -8.20
C LEU A 33 14.85 3.24 -9.46
N PHE A 34 14.43 1.98 -9.42
CA PHE A 34 14.60 1.01 -10.50
C PHE A 34 13.30 0.28 -10.80
N ASP A 35 13.17 -0.21 -12.04
CA ASP A 35 12.20 -1.24 -12.42
C ASP A 35 12.90 -2.46 -13.01
N TYR A 36 12.17 -3.57 -13.13
CA TYR A 36 12.66 -4.80 -13.73
C TYR A 36 12.28 -4.87 -15.21
N GLU A 37 13.23 -5.23 -16.07
CA GLU A 37 13.03 -5.43 -17.51
C GLU A 37 13.78 -6.65 -18.03
N TYR A 38 13.40 -7.11 -19.22
CA TYR A 38 14.17 -8.13 -19.95
C TYR A 38 15.23 -7.46 -20.83
N ILE A 39 16.50 -7.61 -20.46
CA ILE A 39 17.67 -7.16 -21.21
C ILE A 39 18.38 -8.40 -21.76
N ASN A 40 18.46 -8.56 -23.08
CA ASN A 40 19.05 -9.73 -23.74
C ASN A 40 18.50 -11.05 -23.20
N ASN A 41 17.17 -11.14 -23.08
CA ASN A 41 16.43 -12.29 -22.51
C ASN A 41 16.72 -12.62 -21.03
N LYS A 42 17.46 -11.77 -20.31
CA LYS A 42 17.71 -11.89 -18.87
C LYS A 42 17.04 -10.76 -18.12
N ILE A 43 16.69 -11.01 -16.86
CA ILE A 43 16.13 -9.96 -16.01
C ILE A 43 17.24 -9.00 -15.56
N GLY A 44 16.98 -7.71 -15.69
CA GLY A 44 17.86 -6.63 -15.25
C GLY A 44 17.08 -5.52 -14.55
N LEU A 45 17.80 -4.67 -13.82
CA LEU A 45 17.27 -3.44 -13.22
C LEU A 45 17.57 -2.26 -14.14
N VAL A 46 16.54 -1.48 -14.46
CA VAL A 46 16.64 -0.25 -15.26
C VAL A 46 16.30 0.94 -14.38
N ALA A 47 17.15 1.96 -14.39
CA ALA A 47 16.94 3.17 -13.59
C ALA A 47 15.73 3.95 -14.12
N LYS A 48 14.76 4.24 -13.26
CA LYS A 48 13.61 5.08 -13.62
C LYS A 48 13.98 6.55 -13.77
N ASN A 49 14.96 6.99 -12.98
CA ASN A 49 15.53 8.33 -13.05
C ASN A 49 17.05 8.21 -12.87
N PRO A 50 17.81 8.09 -13.97
CA PRO A 50 19.26 7.92 -13.93
C PRO A 50 19.99 9.03 -13.15
N VAL A 51 19.55 10.29 -13.32
CA VAL A 51 20.14 11.46 -12.63
C VAL A 51 19.99 11.35 -11.11
N LEU A 52 18.82 10.92 -10.64
CA LEU A 52 18.59 10.70 -9.21
C LEU A 52 19.40 9.52 -8.68
N VAL A 53 19.47 8.42 -9.44
CA VAL A 53 20.28 7.24 -9.08
C VAL A 53 21.75 7.63 -8.94
N GLU A 54 22.30 8.40 -9.87
CA GLU A 54 23.67 8.93 -9.79
C GLU A 54 23.85 9.82 -8.56
N ARG A 55 22.92 10.74 -8.30
CA ARG A 55 22.97 11.61 -7.12
C ARG A 55 22.97 10.82 -5.80
N ILE A 56 22.22 9.72 -5.73
CA ILE A 56 22.22 8.81 -4.57
C ILE A 56 23.54 8.06 -4.48
N ALA A 57 24.06 7.55 -5.60
CA ALA A 57 25.35 6.85 -5.66
C ALA A 57 26.52 7.74 -5.19
N LEU A 58 26.47 9.05 -5.43
CA LEU A 58 27.45 10.00 -4.91
C LEU A 58 27.52 10.06 -3.37
N GLN A 59 26.48 9.60 -2.67
CA GLN A 59 26.48 9.50 -1.21
C GLN A 59 27.28 8.30 -0.67
N ASN A 60 27.82 7.44 -1.56
CA ASN A 60 28.54 6.22 -1.22
C ASN A 60 29.96 6.46 -0.66
N THR A 61 30.06 7.05 0.54
CA THR A 61 31.33 7.32 1.22
C THR A 61 31.38 6.70 2.62
N PRO A 62 32.55 6.27 3.14
CA PRO A 62 32.66 5.64 4.45
C PRO A 62 32.21 6.48 5.64
N SER A 63 32.26 7.82 5.50
CA SER A 63 31.83 8.74 6.55
C SER A 63 30.33 9.04 6.50
N GLN A 64 29.64 8.74 5.38
CA GLN A 64 28.24 9.12 5.22
C GLN A 64 27.31 8.26 6.07
N THR A 65 26.34 8.90 6.72
CA THR A 65 25.23 8.20 7.39
C THR A 65 23.93 8.53 6.67
N LEU A 66 23.24 7.49 6.21
CA LEU A 66 22.00 7.59 5.45
C LEU A 66 20.84 7.06 6.28
N ILE A 67 19.84 7.92 6.49
CA ILE A 67 18.61 7.56 7.17
C ILE A 67 17.55 7.22 6.12
N LEU A 68 17.07 5.99 6.11
CA LEU A 68 16.11 5.48 5.14
C LEU A 68 14.71 5.57 5.76
N ALA A 69 14.00 6.64 5.43
CA ALA A 69 12.64 6.95 5.87
C ALA A 69 11.62 6.70 4.74
N THR A 70 11.83 5.64 3.96
CA THR A 70 10.84 5.15 2.98
C THR A 70 9.60 4.62 3.68
N ASP A 71 8.52 4.46 2.92
CA ASP A 71 7.25 3.99 3.45
C ASP A 71 7.42 2.63 4.14
N ASN A 72 6.64 2.40 5.19
CA ASN A 72 6.69 1.13 5.91
C ASN A 72 5.77 0.12 5.21
N ASP A 73 6.19 -0.36 4.04
CA ASP A 73 5.56 -1.45 3.30
C ASP A 73 6.60 -2.20 2.44
N ALA A 74 6.18 -3.27 1.76
CA ALA A 74 7.06 -4.07 0.90
C ALA A 74 7.74 -3.26 -0.23
N GLN A 75 7.07 -2.23 -0.75
CA GLN A 75 7.63 -1.39 -1.81
C GLN A 75 8.65 -0.40 -1.23
N GLY A 76 8.39 0.18 -0.05
CA GLY A 76 9.32 1.06 0.64
C GLY A 76 10.58 0.36 1.15
N GLU A 77 10.48 -0.90 1.60
CA GLU A 77 11.66 -1.72 1.93
C GLU A 77 12.49 -2.06 0.68
N LEU A 78 11.85 -2.31 -0.47
CA LEU A 78 12.56 -2.50 -1.73
C LEU A 78 13.34 -1.24 -2.14
N ILE A 79 12.75 -0.05 -1.98
CA ILE A 79 13.45 1.23 -2.24
C ILE A 79 14.63 1.40 -1.28
N ALA A 80 14.44 1.11 0.01
CA ALA A 80 15.52 1.15 1.00
C ALA A 80 16.69 0.22 0.62
N GLN A 81 16.39 -1.01 0.19
CA GLN A 81 17.39 -1.96 -0.28
C GLN A 81 18.12 -1.48 -1.55
N HIS A 82 17.43 -0.82 -2.49
CA HIS A 82 18.07 -0.21 -3.66
C HIS A 82 19.05 0.90 -3.27
N ILE A 83 18.70 1.75 -2.30
CA ILE A 83 19.61 2.77 -1.78
C ILE A 83 20.85 2.11 -1.15
N GLN A 84 20.67 1.05 -0.35
CA GLN A 84 21.79 0.30 0.23
C GLN A 84 22.72 -0.28 -0.83
N ALA A 85 22.16 -0.86 -1.90
CA ALA A 85 22.93 -1.42 -3.00
C ALA A 85 23.73 -0.35 -3.77
N LEU A 86 23.19 0.87 -3.90
CA LEU A 86 23.87 2.01 -4.50
C LEU A 86 24.95 2.62 -3.60
N THR A 87 24.83 2.43 -2.28
CA THR A 87 25.68 3.10 -1.28
C THR A 87 26.34 2.11 -0.29
N PRO A 88 27.00 1.03 -0.76
CA PRO A 88 27.51 -0.04 0.09
C PRO A 88 28.59 0.37 1.10
N ARG A 89 29.22 1.54 0.93
CA ARG A 89 30.23 2.09 1.85
C ARG A 89 29.62 2.99 2.92
N ALA A 90 28.38 3.44 2.77
CA ALA A 90 27.73 4.30 3.74
C ALA A 90 27.15 3.49 4.91
N ILE A 91 26.91 4.16 6.04
CA ILE A 91 26.18 3.59 7.18
C ILE A 91 24.69 3.82 6.96
N HIS A 92 23.86 2.78 7.02
CA HIS A 92 22.41 2.89 6.85
C HIS A 92 21.64 2.72 8.15
N HIS A 93 20.66 3.59 8.36
CA HIS A 93 19.70 3.51 9.45
C HIS A 93 18.29 3.51 8.87
N ARG A 94 17.54 2.41 9.05
CA ARG A 94 16.14 2.32 8.62
C ARG A 94 15.24 2.91 9.70
N VAL A 95 14.34 3.84 9.37
CA VAL A 95 13.42 4.47 10.34
C VAL A 95 11.98 4.37 9.87
N HIS A 96 11.07 4.01 10.76
CA HIS A 96 9.64 3.91 10.45
C HIS A 96 8.90 5.12 11.02
N ILE A 97 8.60 6.08 10.15
CA ILE A 97 7.84 7.27 10.52
C ILE A 97 6.35 6.92 10.48
N LYS A 98 5.73 6.89 11.67
CA LYS A 98 4.30 6.56 11.83
C LYS A 98 3.39 7.77 11.68
N GLU A 99 3.92 8.96 11.92
CA GLU A 99 3.24 10.25 11.83
C GLU A 99 4.25 11.35 11.51
N LEU A 100 3.81 12.40 10.80
CA LEU A 100 4.67 13.50 10.35
C LEU A 100 4.68 14.69 11.31
N THR A 101 4.34 14.44 12.58
CA THR A 101 4.52 15.39 13.69
C THR A 101 6.02 15.52 14.02
N LYS A 102 6.40 16.60 14.72
CA LYS A 102 7.79 16.78 15.15
C LYS A 102 8.24 15.61 16.03
N ASP A 103 7.45 15.29 17.05
CA ASP A 103 7.74 14.23 18.02
C ASP A 103 7.78 12.85 17.35
N GLY A 104 6.87 12.57 16.41
CA GLY A 104 6.87 11.31 15.67
C GLY A 104 8.11 11.13 14.80
N ILE A 105 8.57 12.19 14.13
CA ILE A 105 9.79 12.17 13.31
C ILE A 105 11.03 12.01 14.19
N GLU A 106 11.16 12.80 15.26
CA GLU A 106 12.30 12.73 16.19
C GLU A 106 12.38 11.37 16.89
N SER A 107 11.23 10.85 17.34
CA SER A 107 11.12 9.52 17.94
C SER A 107 11.56 8.42 16.97
N ALA A 108 11.09 8.46 15.71
CA ALA A 108 11.50 7.49 14.69
C ALA A 108 13.00 7.54 14.39
N ILE A 109 13.58 8.75 14.26
CA ILE A 109 15.02 8.93 14.01
C ILE A 109 15.87 8.42 15.19
N SER A 110 15.38 8.58 16.42
CA SER A 110 16.09 8.11 17.62
C SER A 110 16.10 6.58 17.78
N ARG A 111 15.26 5.85 17.03
CA ARG A 111 15.09 4.39 17.11
C ARG A 111 15.31 3.71 15.76
N PRO A 112 16.51 3.81 15.17
CA PRO A 112 16.79 3.19 13.90
C PRO A 112 16.75 1.66 14.01
N THR A 113 16.35 1.04 12.92
CA THR A 113 16.29 -0.40 12.71
C THR A 113 17.15 -0.78 11.49
N LYS A 114 17.09 -2.04 11.09
CA LYS A 114 17.73 -2.54 9.85
C LYS A 114 16.68 -2.64 8.75
N VAL A 115 17.11 -2.49 7.50
CA VAL A 115 16.27 -2.80 6.33
C VAL A 115 15.79 -4.24 6.42
N ASN A 116 14.49 -4.44 6.24
CA ASN A 116 13.88 -5.76 6.24
C ASN A 116 14.01 -6.37 4.84
N HIS A 117 15.10 -7.09 4.62
CA HIS A 117 15.38 -7.72 3.33
C HIS A 117 14.34 -8.77 2.92
N GLN A 118 13.65 -9.43 3.86
CA GLN A 118 12.58 -10.36 3.53
C GLN A 118 11.39 -9.60 2.94
N LEU A 119 10.97 -8.51 3.58
CA LEU A 119 9.88 -7.66 3.11
C LEU A 119 10.22 -6.95 1.79
N ALA A 120 11.49 -6.54 1.60
CA ALA A 120 11.99 -6.03 0.32
C ALA A 120 11.90 -7.09 -0.80
N ASN A 121 12.24 -8.35 -0.49
CA ASN A 121 12.13 -9.46 -1.44
C ASN A 121 10.68 -9.76 -1.83
N GLU A 122 9.72 -9.64 -0.91
CA GLU A 122 8.29 -9.73 -1.24
C GLU A 122 7.90 -8.63 -2.24
N GLY A 123 8.36 -7.41 -2.01
CA GLY A 123 8.14 -6.28 -2.92
C GLY A 123 8.70 -6.54 -4.31
N ALA A 124 9.90 -7.09 -4.41
CA ALA A 124 10.53 -7.46 -5.68
C ALA A 124 9.82 -8.64 -6.38
N TYR A 125 9.42 -9.67 -5.63
CA TYR A 125 8.71 -10.83 -6.15
C TYR A 125 7.46 -10.42 -6.93
N VAL A 126 6.62 -9.56 -6.34
CA VAL A 126 5.39 -9.10 -7.01
C VAL A 126 5.70 -8.38 -8.32
N ARG A 127 6.76 -7.56 -8.36
CA ARG A 127 7.17 -6.86 -9.58
C ARG A 127 7.69 -7.82 -10.66
N LEU A 128 8.55 -8.75 -10.26
CA LEU A 128 9.13 -9.75 -11.16
C LEU A 128 8.06 -10.71 -11.71
N LEU A 129 7.13 -11.16 -10.87
CA LEU A 129 6.01 -11.98 -11.30
C LEU A 129 5.14 -11.22 -12.31
N ASN A 130 4.81 -9.96 -12.03
CA ASN A 130 4.07 -9.12 -12.98
C ASN A 130 4.85 -8.86 -14.28
N LEU A 131 6.18 -8.80 -14.26
CA LEU A 131 7.00 -8.74 -15.47
C LEU A 131 6.91 -10.04 -16.27
N LYS A 132 7.08 -11.20 -15.62
CA LYS A 132 6.98 -12.53 -16.25
C LYS A 132 5.59 -12.74 -16.87
N LEU A 133 4.53 -12.40 -16.15
CA LEU A 133 3.15 -12.49 -16.64
C LEU A 133 2.91 -11.62 -17.88
N ARG A 134 3.41 -10.38 -17.89
CA ARG A 134 3.31 -9.48 -19.06
C ARG A 134 4.07 -10.00 -20.28
N LYS A 135 5.19 -10.69 -20.09
CA LYS A 135 5.91 -11.36 -21.19
C LYS A 135 5.13 -12.54 -21.77
N LEU A 136 4.46 -13.31 -20.91
CA LEU A 136 3.64 -14.45 -21.32
C LEU A 136 2.27 -14.05 -21.92
N GLU A 137 1.80 -12.84 -21.59
CA GLU A 137 0.52 -12.30 -22.03
C GLU A 137 0.73 -10.86 -22.58
N PRO A 138 1.03 -10.72 -23.88
CA PRO A 138 1.45 -9.44 -24.46
C PRO A 138 0.41 -8.32 -24.41
N ARG A 139 -0.88 -8.62 -24.19
CA ARG A 139 -1.89 -7.58 -23.97
C ARG A 139 -1.70 -6.86 -22.63
N GLY A 140 -0.83 -7.38 -21.77
CA GLY A 140 -0.42 -6.75 -20.52
C GLY A 140 -1.52 -6.75 -19.45
N ILE A 141 -2.57 -7.56 -19.65
CA ILE A 141 -3.73 -7.56 -18.77
C ILE A 141 -3.46 -8.43 -17.55
N LEU A 142 -2.73 -9.53 -17.75
CA LEU A 142 -2.46 -10.51 -16.70
C LEU A 142 -1.41 -10.00 -15.71
N THR A 143 -1.85 -9.73 -14.49
CA THR A 143 -1.04 -9.35 -13.32
C THR A 143 -1.60 -10.00 -12.06
N THR A 144 -0.83 -9.98 -10.98
CA THR A 144 -1.29 -10.38 -9.63
C THR A 144 -2.58 -9.68 -9.22
N THR A 145 -2.71 -8.37 -9.51
CA THR A 145 -3.93 -7.62 -9.20
C THR A 145 -5.11 -8.01 -10.08
N SER A 146 -4.91 -8.17 -11.40
CA SER A 146 -6.00 -8.59 -12.29
C SER A 146 -6.50 -10.00 -11.95
N VAL A 147 -5.59 -10.88 -11.50
CA VAL A 147 -5.93 -12.23 -11.01
C VAL A 147 -6.82 -12.13 -9.77
N THR A 148 -6.44 -11.29 -8.81
CA THR A 148 -7.23 -11.05 -7.58
C THR A 148 -8.62 -10.52 -7.90
N ILE A 149 -8.70 -9.52 -8.79
CA ILE A 149 -9.99 -8.96 -9.27
C ILE A 149 -10.84 -10.06 -9.91
N ALA A 150 -10.28 -10.81 -10.86
CA ALA A 150 -11.05 -11.82 -11.60
C ALA A 150 -11.53 -12.97 -10.71
N LYS A 151 -10.73 -13.38 -9.71
CA LYS A 151 -11.12 -14.36 -8.68
C LYS A 151 -12.22 -13.81 -7.77
N SER A 152 -12.09 -12.56 -7.33
CA SER A 152 -13.08 -11.92 -6.47
C SER A 152 -14.43 -11.78 -7.18
N ILE A 153 -14.44 -11.43 -8.48
CA ILE A 153 -15.64 -11.39 -9.32
C ILE A 153 -16.23 -12.79 -9.53
N GLU A 154 -15.41 -13.82 -9.77
CA GLU A 154 -15.91 -15.21 -9.85
C GLU A 154 -16.62 -15.63 -8.57
N THR A 155 -16.06 -15.25 -7.41
CA THR A 155 -16.57 -15.68 -6.10
C THR A 155 -17.81 -14.89 -5.69
N ARG A 156 -17.86 -13.60 -6.00
CA ARG A 156 -18.84 -12.65 -5.43
C ARG A 156 -19.84 -12.11 -6.45
N GLY A 157 -19.65 -12.37 -7.74
CA GLY A 157 -20.43 -11.73 -8.80
C GLY A 157 -20.16 -10.23 -8.89
N ARG A 158 -21.11 -9.49 -9.45
CA ARG A 158 -21.08 -8.01 -9.49
C ARG A 158 -21.46 -7.44 -8.14
N LEU A 159 -20.81 -6.35 -7.73
CA LEU A 159 -21.12 -5.59 -6.53
C LEU A 159 -21.73 -4.21 -6.87
N ASN A 160 -22.15 -3.99 -8.12
CA ASN A 160 -22.63 -2.70 -8.63
C ASN A 160 -24.00 -2.25 -8.12
N GLN A 161 -24.79 -3.16 -7.55
CA GLN A 161 -26.05 -2.86 -6.89
C GLN A 161 -25.92 -3.24 -5.42
N LEU A 162 -25.94 -2.22 -4.56
CA LEU A 162 -25.88 -2.41 -3.11
C LEU A 162 -27.19 -1.94 -2.48
N ASN A 163 -27.78 -2.80 -1.66
CA ASN A 163 -28.92 -2.45 -0.82
C ASN A 163 -28.41 -1.87 0.50
N ASN A 164 -29.21 -1.00 1.10
CA ASN A 164 -28.97 -0.54 2.47
C ASN A 164 -29.48 -1.58 3.45
N PHE A 165 -28.73 -1.79 4.50
CA PHE A 165 -29.09 -2.70 5.58
C PHE A 165 -28.98 -1.99 6.90
N THR A 166 -30.04 -2.16 7.70
CA THR A 166 -30.10 -1.69 9.07
C THR A 166 -29.92 -2.89 10.00
N ILE A 167 -29.01 -2.75 10.94
CA ILE A 167 -28.65 -3.76 11.93
C ILE A 167 -28.94 -3.15 13.29
N SER A 168 -29.84 -3.77 14.05
CA SER A 168 -30.09 -3.37 15.44
C SER A 168 -29.12 -4.10 16.36
N HIS A 169 -28.38 -3.35 17.18
CA HIS A 169 -27.48 -3.87 18.21
C HIS A 169 -27.59 -3.01 19.47
N ASN A 170 -27.88 -3.62 20.62
CA ASN A 170 -28.07 -2.93 21.91
C ASN A 170 -29.05 -1.74 21.88
N GLY A 171 -30.12 -1.83 21.08
CA GLY A 171 -31.12 -0.76 20.95
C GLY A 171 -30.71 0.41 20.05
N GLN A 172 -29.54 0.34 19.42
CA GLN A 172 -29.06 1.30 18.43
C GLN A 172 -29.08 0.69 17.03
N GLU A 173 -29.31 1.53 16.01
CA GLU A 173 -29.30 1.13 14.61
C GLU A 173 -27.95 1.44 13.96
N TYR A 174 -27.48 0.48 13.16
CA TYR A 174 -26.26 0.58 12.37
C TYR A 174 -26.55 0.30 10.91
N PHE A 175 -25.93 1.06 10.03
CA PHE A 175 -26.19 1.06 8.60
C PHE A 175 -24.96 0.59 7.84
N THR A 176 -25.17 -0.34 6.93
CA THR A 176 -24.15 -0.81 6.00
C THR A 176 -24.76 -1.10 4.64
N ARG A 177 -23.94 -1.53 3.70
CA ARG A 177 -24.37 -1.86 2.34
C ARG A 177 -23.72 -3.15 1.88
N PHE A 178 -24.51 -4.01 1.27
CA PHE A 178 -24.00 -5.20 0.57
C PHE A 178 -24.90 -5.53 -0.63
N PRO A 179 -24.41 -6.31 -1.60
CA PRO A 179 -25.25 -6.75 -2.72
C PRO A 179 -26.48 -7.51 -2.24
N SER A 180 -27.61 -7.27 -2.92
CA SER A 180 -28.95 -7.77 -2.59
C SER A 180 -29.01 -9.27 -2.31
N GLU A 181 -28.21 -10.04 -3.05
CA GLU A 181 -28.18 -11.50 -2.98
C GLU A 181 -27.55 -12.01 -1.67
N LEU A 182 -26.99 -11.12 -0.86
CA LEU A 182 -26.11 -11.48 0.25
C LEU A 182 -26.69 -11.28 1.66
N GLU A 183 -27.92 -10.78 1.76
CA GLU A 183 -28.62 -10.56 3.02
C GLU A 183 -28.73 -11.79 3.91
N LYS A 184 -28.83 -12.97 3.29
CA LYS A 184 -28.96 -14.25 4.00
C LYS A 184 -27.66 -14.72 4.66
N HIS A 185 -26.58 -13.94 4.60
CA HIS A 185 -25.25 -14.37 5.01
C HIS A 185 -24.66 -13.62 6.21
N VAL A 186 -25.43 -12.80 6.92
CA VAL A 186 -24.98 -12.22 8.20
C VAL A 186 -24.82 -13.34 9.23
N LYS A 187 -23.58 -13.59 9.65
CA LYS A 187 -23.21 -14.64 10.62
C LYS A 187 -23.11 -14.12 12.05
N GLY A 188 -23.00 -12.82 12.23
CA GLY A 188 -22.85 -12.19 13.53
C GLY A 188 -22.29 -10.79 13.43
N VAL A 189 -22.28 -10.11 14.57
CA VAL A 189 -21.84 -8.73 14.72
C VAL A 189 -20.87 -8.67 15.90
N THR A 190 -19.76 -7.95 15.72
CA THR A 190 -18.74 -7.75 16.76
C THR A 190 -18.25 -6.31 16.75
N PRO A 191 -17.65 -5.81 17.83
CA PRO A 191 -16.87 -4.57 17.79
C PRO A 191 -15.84 -4.63 16.65
N PRO A 192 -15.58 -3.50 15.97
CA PRO A 192 -14.60 -3.48 14.91
C PRO A 192 -13.19 -3.57 15.46
N LEU A 193 -12.29 -4.10 14.64
CA LEU A 193 -10.87 -3.86 14.85
C LEU A 193 -10.55 -2.40 14.50
N PRO A 194 -9.49 -1.81 15.09
CA PRO A 194 -9.03 -0.48 14.72
C PRO A 194 -8.85 -0.28 13.21
N ALA A 195 -9.00 0.98 12.79
CA ALA A 195 -9.08 1.36 11.39
C ALA A 195 -7.81 0.97 10.61
N ILE A 196 -7.99 0.12 9.60
CA ILE A 196 -6.97 -0.24 8.63
C ILE A 196 -7.32 0.33 7.25
N THR A 197 -6.35 0.39 6.33
CA THR A 197 -6.55 0.94 4.97
C THR A 197 -7.75 0.30 4.27
N ARG A 198 -7.90 -1.02 4.43
CA ARG A 198 -8.96 -1.82 3.82
C ARG A 198 -10.35 -1.40 4.25
N ASN A 199 -10.55 -1.22 5.57
CA ASN A 199 -11.86 -0.85 6.12
C ASN A 199 -12.27 0.56 5.67
N ILE A 200 -11.33 1.50 5.69
CA ILE A 200 -11.57 2.87 5.22
C ILE A 200 -11.84 2.89 3.72
N THR A 201 -11.08 2.14 2.93
CA THR A 201 -11.27 2.05 1.47
C THR A 201 -12.61 1.43 1.11
N MET A 202 -13.06 0.42 1.86
CA MET A 202 -14.38 -0.19 1.70
C MET A 202 -15.52 0.80 2.00
N LEU A 203 -15.47 1.50 3.15
CA LEU A 203 -16.46 2.52 3.50
C LEU A 203 -16.52 3.64 2.46
N ALA A 204 -15.36 4.08 2.00
CA ALA A 204 -15.27 5.11 0.99
C ALA A 204 -15.81 4.65 -0.37
N ALA A 205 -15.62 3.37 -0.72
CA ALA A 205 -16.22 2.78 -1.92
C ALA A 205 -17.75 2.72 -1.83
N PHE A 206 -18.34 2.45 -0.66
CA PHE A 206 -19.80 2.53 -0.45
C PHE A 206 -20.38 3.93 -0.66
N GLN A 207 -19.53 4.96 -0.65
CA GLN A 207 -19.89 6.34 -0.88
C GLN A 207 -19.36 6.88 -2.19
N ASP A 208 -18.83 5.98 -3.04
CA ASP A 208 -18.31 6.30 -4.36
C ASP A 208 -17.17 7.35 -4.34
N ILE A 209 -16.43 7.43 -3.24
CA ILE A 209 -15.19 8.22 -3.14
C ILE A 209 -14.12 7.41 -3.85
N THR A 210 -13.69 7.82 -5.05
CA THR A 210 -12.75 7.01 -5.87
C THR A 210 -11.29 7.39 -5.70
N ASN A 211 -10.98 8.57 -5.17
CA ASN A 211 -9.64 9.10 -4.94
C ASN A 211 -9.15 8.90 -3.48
N VAL A 212 -9.67 7.89 -2.78
CA VAL A 212 -9.44 7.64 -1.34
C VAL A 212 -7.96 7.65 -0.98
N HIS A 213 -7.11 7.00 -1.78
CA HIS A 213 -5.68 6.98 -1.49
C HIS A 213 -5.05 8.37 -1.51
N ALA A 214 -5.40 9.21 -2.48
CA ALA A 214 -4.88 10.57 -2.56
C ALA A 214 -5.38 11.41 -1.39
N ALA A 215 -6.67 11.29 -1.03
CA ALA A 215 -7.25 12.00 0.10
C ALA A 215 -6.63 11.55 1.44
N LEU A 216 -6.46 10.25 1.67
CA LEU A 216 -5.78 9.72 2.87
C LEU A 216 -4.30 10.13 2.91
N GLN A 217 -3.61 10.11 1.76
CA GLN A 217 -2.21 10.52 1.66
C GLN A 217 -2.06 12.02 2.01
N GLU A 218 -2.98 12.86 1.56
CA GLU A 218 -3.02 14.29 1.90
C GLU A 218 -3.25 14.49 3.40
N LEU A 219 -4.21 13.78 3.99
CA LEU A 219 -4.48 13.82 5.45
C LEU A 219 -3.25 13.38 6.27
N TYR A 220 -2.51 12.37 5.82
CA TYR A 220 -1.25 11.99 6.45
C TYR A 220 -0.18 13.09 6.32
N GLN A 221 0.00 13.61 5.11
CA GLN A 221 1.01 14.64 4.80
C GLN A 221 0.76 15.98 5.51
N THR A 222 -0.52 16.30 5.75
CA THR A 222 -0.98 17.46 6.52
C THR A 222 -1.10 17.19 8.03
N ARG A 223 -0.66 16.01 8.49
CA ARG A 223 -0.57 15.62 9.91
C ARG A 223 -1.93 15.53 10.60
N ARG A 224 -2.96 15.16 9.85
CA ARG A 224 -4.32 14.94 10.35
C ARG A 224 -4.57 13.47 10.71
N LEU A 225 -3.97 12.57 9.94
CA LEU A 225 -3.96 11.13 10.21
C LEU A 225 -2.54 10.61 10.38
N SER A 226 -2.40 9.49 11.09
CA SER A 226 -1.21 8.64 11.07
C SER A 226 -1.01 7.97 9.70
N TYR A 227 0.06 7.19 9.55
CA TYR A 227 0.39 6.49 8.31
C TYR A 227 -0.77 5.61 7.79
N ILE A 228 -1.18 5.87 6.55
CA ILE A 228 -2.46 5.37 5.99
C ILE A 228 -2.37 4.04 5.25
N ARG A 229 -1.18 3.46 5.04
CA ARG A 229 -1.01 2.17 4.34
C ARG A 229 -0.66 1.07 5.34
N THR A 230 -1.68 0.56 6.02
CA THR A 230 -1.52 -0.35 7.14
C THR A 230 -2.63 -1.39 7.16
N ASP A 231 -2.24 -2.65 7.35
CA ASP A 231 -3.14 -3.76 7.71
C ASP A 231 -3.09 -4.03 9.23
N SER A 232 -2.38 -3.19 10.01
CA SER A 232 -2.25 -3.37 11.45
C SER A 232 -3.45 -2.80 12.19
N ALA A 233 -4.11 -3.64 12.98
CA ALA A 233 -5.23 -3.27 13.84
C ALA A 233 -4.78 -2.80 15.24
N VAL A 234 -3.60 -2.20 15.34
CA VAL A 234 -2.96 -1.83 16.60
C VAL A 234 -2.90 -0.31 16.72
N LEU A 235 -3.54 0.28 17.72
CA LEU A 235 -3.41 1.72 17.99
C LEU A 235 -2.23 2.02 18.95
N PRO A 236 -1.72 3.26 19.01
CA PRO A 236 -0.67 3.65 19.96
C PRO A 236 -1.15 3.70 21.41
N SER A 237 -0.30 3.33 22.38
CA SER A 237 -0.65 3.31 23.82
C SER A 237 -1.11 4.66 24.40
N SER A 238 -0.76 5.78 23.77
CA SER A 238 -1.25 7.11 24.10
C SER A 238 -1.76 7.82 22.85
N ASN A 239 -3.05 8.15 22.81
CA ASN A 239 -3.63 9.11 21.87
C ASN A 239 -4.72 9.89 22.61
N LEU A 240 -4.62 11.22 22.61
CA LEU A 240 -5.51 12.12 23.36
C LEU A 240 -6.96 12.14 22.83
N LEU A 241 -7.23 11.50 21.70
CA LEU A 241 -8.54 11.50 21.04
C LEU A 241 -9.37 10.25 21.32
N TYR A 242 -8.85 9.26 22.05
CA TYR A 242 -9.60 8.06 22.42
C TYR A 242 -9.50 7.84 23.92
N ASP A 243 -10.63 7.48 24.55
CA ASP A 243 -10.74 7.39 26.00
C ASP A 243 -9.98 6.21 26.63
N GLU A 244 -9.64 5.17 25.85
CA GLU A 244 -9.00 3.96 26.37
C GLU A 244 -7.72 3.53 25.64
N HIS A 245 -6.79 2.99 26.44
CA HIS A 245 -5.42 2.61 26.09
C HIS A 245 -5.33 1.25 25.39
N ILE A 246 -4.29 1.06 24.55
CA ILE A 246 -4.10 -0.14 23.73
C ILE A 246 -3.11 -1.13 24.33
N SER A 247 -3.35 -2.42 24.02
CA SER A 247 -2.67 -3.62 24.51
C SER A 247 -1.13 -3.59 24.42
N GLU A 248 -0.47 -4.34 25.31
CA GLU A 248 1.00 -4.48 25.37
C GLU A 248 1.64 -4.94 24.05
N GLU A 249 0.89 -5.64 23.19
CA GLU A 249 1.33 -6.06 21.85
C GLU A 249 1.56 -4.86 20.91
N GLY A 250 0.89 -3.73 21.15
CA GLY A 250 1.03 -2.55 20.32
C GLY A 250 2.38 -1.85 20.41
N LEU A 251 3.07 -2.02 21.53
CA LEU A 251 4.43 -1.50 21.73
C LEU A 251 5.47 -2.21 20.83
N LYS A 252 5.14 -3.39 20.30
CA LYS A 252 6.05 -4.20 19.46
C LYS A 252 5.75 -4.08 17.96
N SER A 253 4.61 -3.51 17.56
CA SER A 253 4.23 -3.42 16.15
C SER A 253 4.94 -2.26 15.43
N ALA A 254 5.56 -2.57 14.29
CA ALA A 254 6.14 -1.57 13.39
C ALA A 254 5.08 -0.68 12.73
N HIS A 255 3.81 -1.12 12.70
CA HIS A 255 2.70 -0.40 12.07
C HIS A 255 1.59 -0.18 13.09
N TYR A 256 1.07 1.04 13.16
CA TYR A 256 -0.20 1.29 13.84
C TYR A 256 -1.36 1.21 12.84
N ALA A 257 -2.56 1.07 13.38
CA ALA A 257 -3.80 1.41 12.71
C ALA A 257 -3.77 2.88 12.29
N ILE A 258 -4.65 3.23 11.37
CA ILE A 258 -4.91 4.61 11.01
C ILE A 258 -5.58 5.27 12.20
N TYR A 259 -5.10 6.41 12.65
CA TYR A 259 -5.71 7.17 13.73
C TYR A 259 -5.63 8.67 13.48
N ASN A 260 -6.62 9.39 13.99
CA ASN A 260 -6.65 10.84 14.03
C ASN A 260 -5.53 11.40 14.92
N LEU A 261 -4.82 12.39 14.40
CA LEU A 261 -3.85 13.22 15.14
C LEU A 261 -4.48 14.53 15.63
N THR A 262 -5.57 14.94 14.98
CA THR A 262 -6.37 16.13 15.29
C THR A 262 -7.85 15.76 15.22
N PRO A 263 -8.75 16.54 15.83
CA PRO A 263 -10.19 16.39 15.62
C PRO A 263 -10.54 16.31 14.12
N TYR A 264 -11.46 15.42 13.76
CA TYR A 264 -11.82 15.19 12.36
C TYR A 264 -12.53 16.41 11.76
N SER A 265 -12.32 16.68 10.47
CA SER A 265 -13.14 17.66 9.74
C SER A 265 -13.51 17.20 8.33
N SER A 266 -13.35 15.91 8.04
CA SER A 266 -13.72 15.27 6.79
C SER A 266 -14.36 13.91 7.08
N ASP A 267 -15.09 13.37 6.11
CA ASP A 267 -15.77 12.07 6.23
C ASP A 267 -14.79 10.92 6.47
N LEU A 268 -13.63 10.92 5.78
CA LEU A 268 -12.61 9.87 5.97
C LEU A 268 -12.01 9.91 7.38
N GLU A 269 -11.70 11.09 7.91
CA GLU A 269 -11.25 11.24 9.29
C GLU A 269 -12.32 10.82 10.29
N ARG A 270 -13.60 11.10 10.00
CA ARG A 270 -14.74 10.67 10.82
C ARG A 270 -14.88 9.15 10.83
N TYR A 271 -14.67 8.46 9.71
CA TYR A 271 -14.71 6.99 9.68
C TYR A 271 -13.58 6.37 10.48
N VAL A 272 -12.38 6.93 10.40
CA VAL A 272 -11.25 6.49 11.23
C VAL A 272 -11.61 6.63 12.71
N TYR A 273 -12.12 7.80 13.11
CA TYR A 273 -12.53 8.08 14.48
C TYR A 273 -13.60 7.10 14.98
N LYS A 274 -14.73 6.96 14.25
CA LYS A 274 -15.84 6.08 14.64
C LYS A 274 -15.41 4.61 14.78
N ILE A 275 -14.59 4.11 13.87
CA ILE A 275 -14.06 2.74 13.95
C ILE A 275 -13.19 2.57 15.19
N ASN A 276 -12.26 3.49 15.42
CA ASN A 276 -11.31 3.39 16.53
C ASN A 276 -11.98 3.55 17.89
N GLU A 277 -12.89 4.51 18.06
CA GLU A 277 -13.65 4.68 19.31
C GLU A 277 -14.45 3.42 19.64
N SER A 278 -15.09 2.82 18.62
CA SER A 278 -15.84 1.55 18.78
C SER A 278 -14.95 0.35 19.04
N ALA A 279 -13.66 0.41 18.69
CA ALA A 279 -12.70 -0.67 18.91
C ALA A 279 -12.15 -0.70 20.34
N VAL A 280 -12.16 0.46 21.03
CA VAL A 280 -11.56 0.60 22.36
C VAL A 280 -12.54 0.97 23.47
N SER A 281 -13.78 1.35 23.14
CA SER A 281 -14.78 1.75 24.14
C SER A 281 -16.05 0.90 24.06
N SER A 282 -16.93 1.06 25.06
CA SER A 282 -18.30 0.53 25.02
C SER A 282 -19.26 1.40 24.19
N ASN A 283 -18.83 2.57 23.71
CA ASN A 283 -19.62 3.47 22.89
C ASN A 283 -19.43 3.12 21.40
N TYR A 284 -20.34 2.32 20.86
CA TYR A 284 -20.22 1.81 19.50
C TYR A 284 -20.84 2.77 18.48
N HIS A 285 -19.99 3.43 17.71
CA HIS A 285 -20.32 4.16 16.48
C HIS A 285 -20.18 3.33 15.21
N ALA A 286 -19.53 2.18 15.32
CA ALA A 286 -19.27 1.27 14.22
C ALA A 286 -19.28 -0.18 14.71
N LEU A 287 -19.69 -1.09 13.83
CA LEU A 287 -19.68 -2.53 14.07
C LEU A 287 -19.07 -3.26 12.89
N THR A 288 -18.42 -4.40 13.17
CA THR A 288 -18.06 -5.36 12.15
C THR A 288 -19.17 -6.38 11.99
N VAL A 289 -19.71 -6.44 10.77
CA VAL A 289 -20.73 -7.41 10.36
C VAL A 289 -20.02 -8.55 9.64
N LYS A 290 -20.06 -9.74 10.21
CA LYS A 290 -19.43 -10.93 9.63
C LYS A 290 -20.37 -11.50 8.57
N THR A 291 -19.90 -11.59 7.33
CA THR A 291 -20.68 -12.18 6.22
C THR A 291 -19.98 -13.40 5.62
N SER A 292 -20.63 -14.10 4.68
CA SER A 292 -19.98 -15.15 3.89
C SER A 292 -18.91 -14.61 2.93
N LEU A 293 -18.97 -13.32 2.55
CA LEU A 293 -18.08 -12.71 1.57
C LEU A 293 -16.91 -11.95 2.17
N GLY A 294 -16.89 -11.80 3.49
CA GLY A 294 -15.92 -11.01 4.24
C GLY A 294 -16.57 -10.21 5.35
N ASN A 295 -15.75 -9.45 6.06
CA ASN A 295 -16.21 -8.55 7.11
C ASN A 295 -16.53 -7.19 6.49
N VAL A 296 -17.71 -6.64 6.79
CA VAL A 296 -18.10 -5.27 6.38
C VAL A 296 -18.29 -4.39 7.62
N ILE A 297 -18.03 -3.09 7.46
CA ILE A 297 -18.26 -2.13 8.54
C ILE A 297 -19.67 -1.55 8.40
N ALA A 298 -20.40 -1.53 9.50
CA ALA A 298 -21.63 -0.77 9.68
C ALA A 298 -21.35 0.45 10.56
N LEU A 299 -21.98 1.58 10.26
CA LEU A 299 -21.84 2.82 11.02
C LEU A 299 -23.18 3.18 11.66
N ASP A 300 -23.17 3.89 12.77
CA ASP A 300 -24.36 4.45 13.43
C ASP A 300 -25.03 5.61 12.67
N GLU A 301 -24.72 5.79 11.39
CA GLU A 301 -25.30 6.83 10.53
C GLU A 301 -25.71 6.23 9.18
N PRO A 302 -26.86 6.67 8.61
CA PRO A 302 -27.29 6.20 7.29
C PRO A 302 -26.26 6.49 6.21
N MET A 303 -26.02 5.52 5.33
CA MET A 303 -25.19 5.71 4.14
C MET A 303 -26.04 6.23 2.97
N PRO A 304 -25.53 7.18 2.17
CA PRO A 304 -26.26 7.67 1.00
C PRO A 304 -26.44 6.54 -0.03
N ASN A 305 -27.61 6.52 -0.68
CA ASN A 305 -27.85 5.65 -1.82
C ASN A 305 -26.93 6.06 -2.97
N CYS A 306 -26.02 5.17 -3.37
CA CYS A 306 -25.19 5.37 -4.55
C CYS A 306 -25.17 4.13 -5.45
N ILE A 307 -25.13 4.36 -6.76
CA ILE A 307 -24.79 3.32 -7.73
C ILE A 307 -23.27 3.35 -7.87
N LEU A 308 -22.60 2.23 -7.59
CA LEU A 308 -21.15 2.19 -7.65
C LEU A 308 -20.66 2.45 -9.07
N ARG A 309 -19.68 3.33 -9.21
CA ARG A 309 -18.86 3.37 -10.42
C ARG A 309 -17.99 2.12 -10.49
N PRO A 310 -17.54 1.72 -11.69
CA PRO A 310 -16.65 0.57 -11.85
C PRO A 310 -15.41 0.60 -10.95
N SER A 311 -14.77 1.76 -10.77
CA SER A 311 -13.64 1.89 -9.84
C SER A 311 -14.05 1.58 -8.39
N SER A 312 -15.19 2.09 -7.91
CA SER A 312 -15.70 1.78 -6.57
C SER A 312 -16.06 0.30 -6.41
N GLU A 313 -16.64 -0.32 -7.44
CA GLU A 313 -16.92 -1.77 -7.47
C GLU A 313 -15.61 -2.59 -7.35
N LEU A 314 -14.59 -2.23 -8.13
CA LEU A 314 -13.26 -2.87 -8.04
C LEU A 314 -12.57 -2.61 -6.70
N MET A 315 -12.73 -1.43 -6.11
CA MET A 315 -12.24 -1.13 -4.76
C MET A 315 -12.88 -2.05 -3.72
N LEU A 316 -14.18 -2.33 -3.81
CA LEU A 316 -14.84 -3.30 -2.93
C LEU A 316 -14.31 -4.71 -3.13
N HIS A 317 -14.18 -5.18 -4.37
CA HIS A 317 -13.62 -6.49 -4.66
C HIS A 317 -12.23 -6.69 -4.06
N LEU A 318 -11.36 -5.68 -4.18
CA LEU A 318 -10.02 -5.69 -3.63
C LEU A 318 -10.03 -5.53 -2.09
N SER A 319 -10.94 -4.72 -1.54
CA SER A 319 -11.06 -4.51 -0.08
C SER A 319 -11.63 -5.73 0.63
N LEU A 320 -12.47 -6.53 -0.02
CA LEU A 320 -13.00 -7.78 0.55
C LEU A 320 -12.04 -8.97 0.38
N ASP A 321 -10.95 -8.79 -0.36
CA ASP A 321 -9.99 -9.86 -0.67
C ASP A 321 -8.67 -9.66 0.09
N ASP A 322 -8.42 -10.52 1.07
CA ASP A 322 -7.25 -10.43 1.97
C ASP A 322 -5.92 -10.50 1.23
N ASP A 323 -5.88 -11.05 0.01
CA ASP A 323 -4.67 -11.12 -0.82
C ASP A 323 -4.29 -9.79 -1.47
N SER A 324 -5.19 -8.81 -1.48
CA SER A 324 -4.88 -7.47 -1.96
C SER A 324 -3.93 -6.74 -1.01
N PHE A 325 -2.96 -6.01 -1.55
CA PHE A 325 -2.11 -5.13 -0.75
C PHE A 325 -2.84 -3.82 -0.46
N ALA A 326 -3.06 -3.51 0.82
CA ALA A 326 -3.69 -2.29 1.30
C ALA A 326 -3.18 -1.01 0.59
N SER A 327 -1.87 -0.91 0.40
CA SER A 327 -1.20 0.22 -0.25
C SER A 327 -1.58 0.46 -1.71
N THR A 328 -2.27 -0.48 -2.36
CA THR A 328 -2.55 -0.45 -3.81
C THR A 328 -4.03 -0.51 -4.17
N ILE A 329 -4.95 -0.71 -3.21
CA ILE A 329 -6.36 -0.98 -3.50
C ILE A 329 -7.00 0.09 -4.40
N SER A 330 -6.96 1.35 -3.98
CA SER A 330 -7.62 2.45 -4.69
C SER A 330 -6.94 2.78 -6.03
N SER A 331 -5.60 2.81 -6.08
CA SER A 331 -4.87 3.09 -7.33
C SER A 331 -5.00 1.95 -8.34
N ALA A 332 -5.04 0.69 -7.88
CA ALA A 332 -5.31 -0.46 -8.72
C ALA A 332 -6.72 -0.40 -9.29
N ALA A 333 -7.73 -0.14 -8.47
CA ALA A 333 -9.10 -0.08 -8.95
C ALA A 333 -9.29 0.96 -10.07
N GLN A 334 -8.70 2.16 -9.93
CA GLN A 334 -8.70 3.18 -10.99
C GLN A 334 -7.98 2.70 -12.26
N ARG A 335 -6.86 2.00 -12.11
CA ARG A 335 -6.08 1.48 -13.25
C ARG A 335 -6.83 0.37 -13.99
N TYR A 336 -7.48 -0.54 -13.25
CA TYR A 336 -8.13 -1.72 -13.81
C TYR A 336 -9.57 -1.48 -14.25
N GLU A 337 -10.20 -0.36 -13.87
CA GLU A 337 -11.53 0.04 -14.34
C GLU A 337 -11.60 0.00 -15.88
N ARG A 338 -10.66 0.64 -16.57
CA ARG A 338 -10.65 0.69 -18.05
C ARG A 338 -10.37 -0.66 -18.71
N LEU A 339 -9.82 -1.61 -17.96
CA LEU A 339 -9.53 -2.95 -18.47
C LEU A 339 -10.76 -3.84 -18.32
N PHE A 340 -11.33 -3.89 -17.12
CA PHE A 340 -12.44 -4.80 -16.80
C PHE A 340 -13.81 -4.27 -17.21
N TYR A 341 -13.93 -3.00 -17.59
CA TYR A 341 -15.23 -2.39 -17.89
C TYR A 341 -15.26 -1.64 -19.22
N LYS A 342 -16.42 -1.71 -19.87
CA LYS A 342 -16.81 -0.90 -21.03
C LYS A 342 -17.98 -0.02 -20.60
N GLY A 343 -17.68 1.23 -20.22
CA GLY A 343 -18.65 2.07 -19.51
C GLY A 343 -18.99 1.45 -18.15
N ARG A 344 -20.27 1.15 -17.90
CA ARG A 344 -20.72 0.47 -16.67
C ARG A 344 -20.83 -1.06 -16.79
N GLY A 345 -20.67 -1.59 -18.00
CA GLY A 345 -20.72 -3.02 -18.28
C GLY A 345 -19.39 -3.70 -17.95
N LEU A 346 -19.43 -4.77 -17.15
CA LEU A 346 -18.28 -5.63 -16.93
C LEU A 346 -17.96 -6.42 -18.22
N ASP A 347 -16.70 -6.48 -18.61
CA ASP A 347 -16.23 -7.34 -19.69
C ASP A 347 -16.06 -8.78 -19.15
N GLU A 348 -17.17 -9.53 -19.13
CA GLU A 348 -17.19 -10.91 -18.63
C GLU A 348 -16.27 -11.84 -19.42
N SER A 349 -16.11 -11.60 -20.73
CA SER A 349 -15.18 -12.35 -21.58
C SER A 349 -13.74 -12.12 -21.12
N LEU A 350 -13.38 -10.87 -20.79
CA LEU A 350 -12.07 -10.59 -20.23
C LEU A 350 -11.85 -11.25 -18.87
N VAL A 351 -12.84 -11.16 -17.96
CA VAL A 351 -12.76 -11.82 -16.65
C VAL A 351 -12.53 -13.33 -16.81
N ALA A 352 -13.32 -14.00 -17.66
CA ALA A 352 -13.16 -15.42 -17.94
C ALA A 352 -11.78 -15.74 -18.56
N GLY A 353 -11.31 -14.90 -19.47
CA GLY A 353 -9.99 -15.02 -20.09
C GLY A 353 -8.83 -14.88 -19.10
N VAL A 354 -8.91 -13.91 -18.18
CA VAL A 354 -7.92 -13.74 -17.10
C VAL A 354 -7.92 -14.95 -16.19
N ARG A 355 -9.08 -15.45 -15.77
CA ARG A 355 -9.20 -16.66 -14.92
C ARG A 355 -8.57 -17.89 -15.58
N ALA A 356 -8.93 -18.16 -16.83
CA ALA A 356 -8.41 -19.31 -17.56
C ALA A 356 -6.88 -19.25 -17.70
N LYS A 357 -6.32 -18.08 -18.03
CA LYS A 357 -4.87 -17.87 -18.11
C LYS A 357 -4.21 -17.99 -16.74
N ALA A 358 -4.79 -17.43 -15.70
CA ALA A 358 -4.25 -17.45 -14.35
C ALA A 358 -4.15 -18.88 -13.80
N ARG A 359 -5.22 -19.70 -13.95
CA ARG A 359 -5.20 -21.13 -13.59
C ARG A 359 -4.12 -21.91 -14.33
N LYS A 360 -3.84 -21.56 -15.59
CA LYS A 360 -2.81 -22.21 -16.39
C LYS A 360 -1.38 -21.77 -16.02
N LEU A 361 -1.17 -20.47 -15.86
CA LEU A 361 0.17 -19.89 -15.76
C LEU A 361 0.64 -19.69 -14.32
N VAL A 362 -0.28 -19.41 -13.39
CA VAL A 362 0.00 -19.12 -11.97
C VAL A 362 -1.06 -19.74 -11.07
N PRO A 363 -1.28 -21.08 -11.13
CA PRO A 363 -2.36 -21.75 -10.40
C PRO A 363 -2.33 -21.48 -8.90
N GLU A 364 -1.16 -21.47 -8.27
CA GLU A 364 -1.07 -21.23 -6.82
C GLU A 364 -1.50 -19.81 -6.43
N VAL A 365 -1.12 -18.80 -7.23
CA VAL A 365 -1.54 -17.41 -6.98
C VAL A 365 -3.04 -17.26 -7.17
N TYR A 366 -3.60 -17.94 -8.17
CA TYR A 366 -5.04 -17.96 -8.41
C TYR A 366 -5.80 -18.63 -7.25
N GLU A 367 -5.41 -19.85 -6.88
CA GLU A 367 -6.16 -20.65 -5.90
C GLU A 367 -5.93 -20.16 -4.46
N LYS A 368 -4.68 -19.88 -4.09
CA LYS A 368 -4.31 -19.58 -2.70
C LYS A 368 -4.03 -18.12 -2.41
N GLY A 369 -3.77 -17.32 -3.45
CA GLY A 369 -3.47 -15.90 -3.29
C GLY A 369 -2.00 -15.54 -3.26
N ILE A 370 -1.70 -14.28 -3.59
CA ILE A 370 -0.31 -13.79 -3.65
C ILE A 370 0.34 -13.72 -2.27
N LYS A 371 -0.40 -13.31 -1.22
CA LYS A 371 0.16 -13.22 0.13
C LYS A 371 0.46 -14.60 0.71
N HIS A 372 -0.36 -15.60 0.38
CA HIS A 372 -0.06 -16.99 0.73
C HIS A 372 1.22 -17.47 0.04
N VAL A 373 1.33 -17.28 -1.28
CA VAL A 373 2.51 -17.69 -2.06
C VAL A 373 3.78 -17.03 -1.56
N LEU A 374 3.73 -15.76 -1.14
CA LEU A 374 4.87 -15.05 -0.56
C LEU A 374 5.32 -15.63 0.80
N LYS A 375 4.39 -16.15 1.61
CA LYS A 375 4.69 -16.73 2.92
C LYS A 375 5.22 -18.17 2.84
N THR A 376 4.95 -18.86 1.74
CA THR A 376 5.45 -20.22 1.52
C THR A 376 6.83 -20.19 0.87
N ASP A 377 7.80 -20.91 1.43
CA ASP A 377 9.10 -21.16 0.78
C ASP A 377 8.91 -22.03 -0.46
N ASN A 378 8.57 -21.41 -1.58
CA ASN A 378 8.40 -22.05 -2.88
C ASN A 378 9.67 -21.84 -3.74
N PRO A 379 10.12 -22.81 -4.54
CA PRO A 379 11.17 -22.63 -5.56
C PRO A 379 11.05 -21.32 -6.37
N ILE A 380 9.83 -20.89 -6.70
CA ILE A 380 9.58 -19.65 -7.43
C ILE A 380 10.03 -18.43 -6.62
N THR A 381 9.74 -18.34 -5.32
CA THR A 381 10.19 -17.20 -4.49
C THR A 381 11.71 -17.19 -4.36
N THR A 382 12.32 -18.38 -4.23
CA THR A 382 13.78 -18.54 -4.14
C THR A 382 14.50 -18.07 -5.42
N GLU A 383 13.98 -18.42 -6.60
CA GLU A 383 14.56 -17.99 -7.88
C GLU A 383 14.48 -16.47 -8.07
N HIS A 384 13.36 -15.85 -7.74
CA HIS A 384 13.18 -14.40 -7.85
C HIS A 384 14.12 -13.64 -6.91
N VAL A 385 14.30 -14.11 -5.68
CA VAL A 385 15.28 -13.53 -4.74
C VAL A 385 16.69 -13.62 -5.31
N ARG A 386 17.05 -14.73 -5.97
CA ARG A 386 18.34 -14.88 -6.64
C ARG A 386 18.49 -13.90 -7.80
N GLU A 387 17.47 -13.78 -8.66
CA GLU A 387 17.45 -12.83 -9.79
C GLU A 387 17.62 -11.38 -9.31
N GLN A 388 16.90 -11.00 -8.26
CA GLN A 388 17.02 -9.69 -7.61
C GLN A 388 18.43 -9.45 -7.07
N ARG A 389 18.99 -10.40 -6.31
CA ARG A 389 20.36 -10.27 -5.77
C ARG A 389 21.40 -10.10 -6.88
N GLN A 390 21.30 -10.90 -7.94
CA GLN A 390 22.20 -10.78 -9.09
C GLN A 390 22.09 -9.42 -9.78
N ALA A 391 20.87 -8.88 -9.90
CA ALA A 391 20.66 -7.56 -10.48
C ALA A 391 21.23 -6.45 -9.58
N LEU A 392 21.04 -6.53 -8.26
CA LEU A 392 21.60 -5.58 -7.30
C LEU A 392 23.13 -5.62 -7.24
N GLU A 393 23.72 -6.81 -7.31
CA GLU A 393 25.18 -6.96 -7.37
C GLU A 393 25.78 -6.31 -8.62
N LYS A 394 25.09 -6.39 -9.77
CA LYS A 394 25.51 -5.69 -10.97
C LYS A 394 25.46 -4.18 -10.79
N VAL A 395 24.41 -3.65 -10.17
CA VAL A 395 24.31 -2.22 -9.83
C VAL A 395 25.44 -1.79 -8.89
N ALA A 396 25.77 -2.61 -7.89
CA ALA A 396 26.85 -2.30 -6.95
C ALA A 396 28.26 -2.39 -7.58
N LYS A 397 28.46 -3.28 -8.56
CA LYS A 397 29.76 -3.50 -9.24
C LYS A 397 29.98 -2.54 -10.41
N ASN A 398 28.93 -2.19 -11.15
CA ASN A 398 29.00 -1.26 -12.26
C ASN A 398 29.05 0.18 -11.73
N LYS A 399 30.26 0.69 -11.49
CA LYS A 399 30.53 2.13 -11.43
C LYS A 399 30.22 2.85 -12.75
N GLU A 400 29.98 2.09 -13.81
CA GLU A 400 29.52 2.57 -15.11
C GLU A 400 28.04 2.20 -15.24
N VAL A 401 27.17 3.12 -14.83
CA VAL A 401 25.92 3.29 -15.56
C VAL A 401 26.38 3.52 -17.00
N GLU A 402 26.23 2.54 -17.89
CA GLU A 402 26.45 2.77 -19.31
C GLU A 402 25.64 4.01 -19.68
N THR A 403 26.35 5.11 -19.86
CA THR A 403 25.80 6.35 -20.40
C THR A 403 25.46 6.08 -21.85
N CYS A 404 24.32 5.43 -22.09
CA CYS A 404 23.52 5.69 -23.28
C CYS A 404 22.87 7.07 -23.13
N PHE A 405 23.71 8.10 -23.04
CA PHE A 405 23.31 9.47 -23.34
C PHE A 405 24.03 9.83 -24.63
N SER A 406 23.30 9.74 -25.75
CA SER A 406 23.60 10.58 -26.90
C SER A 406 23.72 12.01 -26.39
N LYS A 407 24.78 12.71 -26.80
CA LYS A 407 25.21 14.05 -26.37
C LYS A 407 24.20 15.19 -26.61
N ASP A 408 22.94 14.91 -26.93
CA ASP A 408 21.95 15.92 -27.27
C ASP A 408 20.68 15.72 -26.44
N SER A 409 20.55 16.43 -25.32
CA SER A 409 19.26 16.99 -24.88
C SER A 409 19.45 17.94 -23.70
N ASP A 410 18.96 19.15 -23.90
CA ASP A 410 19.09 20.32 -23.06
C ASP A 410 18.61 20.16 -21.61
N ILE A 411 19.45 20.61 -20.68
CA ILE A 411 19.23 20.64 -19.21
C ILE A 411 18.33 21.82 -18.79
N ASN A 412 17.28 22.15 -19.54
CA ASN A 412 16.39 23.28 -19.20
C ASN A 412 14.91 22.97 -19.43
N HIS A 413 14.35 21.94 -18.77
CA HIS A 413 12.88 21.84 -18.66
C HIS A 413 12.33 20.91 -17.57
N PHE A 414 12.77 21.00 -16.32
CA PHE A 414 12.03 20.37 -15.21
C PHE A 414 12.10 21.21 -13.92
N MET A 415 11.55 22.43 -13.99
CA MET A 415 10.92 23.10 -12.85
C MET A 415 9.54 23.55 -13.30
N GLY A 416 8.55 22.72 -12.99
CA GLY A 416 7.13 22.98 -13.26
C GLY A 416 6.34 21.73 -12.96
N TYR A 417 5.35 21.89 -12.07
CA TYR A 417 4.39 20.92 -11.53
C TYR A 417 4.76 20.26 -10.20
#